data_AF-A0A8T6C887-F1
#
_entry.id   AF-A0A8T6C887-F1
#
_cell.length_a   1.000
_cell.length_b   1.000
_cell.length_c   1.000
_cell.angle_alpha   90.00
_cell.angle_beta   90.00
_cell.angle_gamma   90.00
#
_symmetry.space_group_name_H-M   'P 1'
#
loop_
_entity.id
_entity.type
_entity.pdbx_description
1 polymer ?
#
loop_
_entity_poly.entity_id
_entity_poly.type
_entity_poly.pdbx_seq_one_letter_code
_entity_poly.pdbx_strand_id
1 'polypeptide(L)'
;TVTLPLAAPGLLTGALLAFARCLGEFGATITFVSNVPGQTRTLPLAIYTLLQTPEGETAAAWLAGVSLALAVVALAASELAARAVRKRLH
;
A
#
# COMPACT_ATOMS: atom_id res chain seq x y z
N THR A 1 3.53 -26.11 -21.20
CA THR A 1 3.23 -25.06 -20.20
C THR A 1 4.46 -24.71 -19.33
N VAL A 2 5.66 -24.66 -19.91
CA VAL A 2 6.93 -24.48 -19.17
C VAL A 2 7.21 -23.00 -18.81
N THR A 3 6.54 -22.05 -19.46
CA THR A 3 6.80 -20.61 -19.34
C THR A 3 6.36 -20.00 -18.01
N LEU A 4 5.22 -20.45 -17.45
CA LEU A 4 4.65 -19.90 -16.22
C LEU A 4 5.57 -20.09 -14.97
N PRO A 5 6.14 -21.29 -14.70
CA PRO A 5 7.05 -21.46 -13.56
C PRO A 5 8.38 -20.71 -13.73
N LEU A 6 8.88 -20.56 -14.97
CA LEU A 6 10.08 -19.77 -15.26
C LEU A 6 9.87 -18.26 -15.09
N ALA A 7 8.68 -17.76 -15.41
CA ALA A 7 8.33 -16.34 -15.27
C ALA A 7 7.87 -15.95 -13.85
N ALA A 8 7.52 -16.92 -13.00
CA ALA A 8 6.98 -16.69 -11.65
C ALA A 8 7.83 -15.77 -10.75
N PRO A 9 9.18 -15.86 -10.70
CA PRO A 9 10.00 -14.96 -9.89
C PRO A 9 9.94 -13.50 -10.38
N GLY A 10 9.88 -13.31 -11.69
CA GLY A 10 9.77 -11.98 -12.32
C GLY A 10 8.40 -11.36 -12.06
N LEU A 11 7.32 -12.14 -12.20
CA LEU A 11 5.95 -11.71 -11.89
C LEU A 11 5.78 -11.32 -10.42
N LEU A 12 6.35 -12.09 -9.49
CA LEU A 12 6.33 -11.76 -8.07
C LEU A 12 7.04 -10.44 -7.77
N THR A 13 8.21 -10.22 -8.37
CA THR A 13 8.98 -8.99 -8.19
C THR A 13 8.24 -7.79 -8.77
N GLY A 14 7.68 -7.93 -9.98
CA GLY A 14 6.86 -6.90 -10.61
C GLY A 14 5.59 -6.58 -9.81
N ALA A 15 4.93 -7.60 -9.24
CA ALA A 15 3.77 -7.42 -8.38
C ALA A 15 4.12 -6.68 -7.08
N LEU A 16 5.26 -6.99 -6.43
CA LEU A 16 5.72 -6.26 -5.24
C LEU A 16 6.00 -4.79 -5.55
N LEU A 17 6.71 -4.51 -6.65
CA LEU A 17 7.03 -3.13 -7.06
C LEU A 17 5.75 -2.34 -7.40
N ALA A 18 4.80 -2.96 -8.11
CA ALA A 18 3.51 -2.35 -8.41
C ALA A 18 2.69 -2.09 -7.15
N PHE A 19 2.66 -3.03 -6.20
CA PHE A 19 1.99 -2.86 -4.91
C PHE A 19 2.60 -1.71 -4.10
N ALA A 20 3.93 -1.67 -3.99
CA ALA A 20 4.65 -0.58 -3.32
C ALA A 20 4.37 0.79 -4.00
N ARG A 21 4.32 0.82 -5.34
CA ARG A 21 3.95 2.01 -6.11
C ARG A 21 2.54 2.49 -5.77
N CYS A 22 1.56 1.59 -5.78
CA CYS A 22 0.16 1.90 -5.47
C CYS A 22 -0.06 2.38 -4.03
N LEU A 23 0.67 1.84 -3.06
CA LEU A 23 0.64 2.32 -1.66
C LEU A 23 1.04 3.79 -1.54
N GLY A 24 1.97 4.24 -2.40
CA GLY A 24 2.45 5.62 -2.44
C GLY A 24 1.61 6.57 -3.31
N GLU A 25 0.57 6.09 -4.02
CA GLU A 25 -0.24 6.91 -4.94
C GLU A 25 -1.26 7.78 -4.18
N PHE A 26 -0.74 8.82 -3.51
CA PHE A 26 -1.54 9.89 -2.92
C PHE A 26 -1.98 10.93 -3.97
N GLY A 27 -1.04 11.36 -4.82
CA GLY A 27 -1.22 12.49 -5.74
C GLY A 27 -2.28 12.28 -6.82
N ALA A 28 -2.30 11.10 -7.44
CA ALA A 28 -3.34 10.76 -8.40
C ALA A 28 -4.73 10.72 -7.73
N THR A 29 -4.81 10.17 -6.53
CA THR A 29 -6.08 10.00 -5.81
C THR A 29 -6.69 11.34 -5.41
N ILE A 30 -5.91 12.29 -4.87
CA ILE A 30 -6.46 13.61 -4.47
C ILE A 30 -6.86 14.48 -5.67
N THR A 31 -6.20 14.28 -6.82
CA THR A 31 -6.45 15.09 -8.04
C THR A 31 -7.70 14.62 -8.78
N PHE A 32 -7.94 13.30 -8.81
CA PHE A 32 -8.99 12.71 -9.65
C PHE A 32 -10.19 12.13 -8.87
N VAL A 33 -10.05 11.87 -7.57
CA VAL A 33 -11.11 11.25 -6.76
C VAL A 33 -11.64 12.27 -5.74
N SER A 34 -12.98 12.34 -5.61
CA SER A 34 -13.61 13.17 -4.58
C SER A 34 -13.29 12.63 -3.17
N ASN A 35 -13.11 13.51 -2.19
CA ASN A 35 -12.82 13.14 -0.79
C ASN A 35 -14.12 13.02 0.05
N VAL A 36 -14.98 12.06 -0.28
CA VAL A 36 -16.23 11.81 0.45
C VAL A 36 -15.98 10.86 1.62
N PRO A 37 -16.18 11.29 2.89
CA PRO A 37 -16.03 10.42 4.05
C PRO A 37 -16.92 9.16 3.92
N GLY A 38 -16.34 7.98 4.15
CA GLY A 38 -17.06 6.71 4.17
C GLY A 38 -17.39 6.09 2.80
N GLN A 39 -17.08 6.76 1.68
CA GLN A 39 -17.28 6.19 0.34
C GLN A 39 -15.97 6.10 -0.45
N THR A 40 -15.27 7.22 -0.61
CA THR A 40 -14.09 7.32 -1.48
C THR A 40 -12.85 7.83 -0.74
N ARG A 41 -12.97 8.08 0.56
CA ARG A 41 -11.88 8.54 1.41
C ARG A 41 -10.89 7.43 1.71
N THR A 42 -9.67 7.59 1.18
CA THR A 42 -8.53 6.74 1.52
C THR A 42 -7.83 7.23 2.79
N LEU A 43 -7.01 6.39 3.41
CA LEU A 43 -6.20 6.75 4.60
C LEU A 43 -5.35 8.01 4.37
N PRO A 44 -4.60 8.14 3.26
CA PRO A 44 -3.85 9.37 2.97
C PRO A 44 -4.73 10.62 2.88
N LEU A 45 -5.91 10.52 2.25
CA LEU A 45 -6.87 11.64 2.17
C LEU A 45 -7.41 12.03 3.55
N ALA A 46 -7.66 11.05 4.42
CA ALA A 46 -8.08 11.30 5.79
C ALA A 46 -7.01 12.05 6.58
N ILE A 47 -5.75 11.61 6.51
CA ILE A 47 -4.61 12.27 7.16
C ILE A 47 -4.46 13.71 6.64
N TYR A 48 -4.51 13.91 5.32
CA TYR A 48 -4.42 15.23 4.70
C TYR A 48 -5.54 16.17 5.18
N THR A 49 -6.78 15.67 5.23
CA THR A 49 -7.94 16.45 5.67
C THR A 49 -7.79 16.86 7.14
N LEU A 50 -7.31 15.95 7.99
CA LEU A 50 -7.13 16.21 9.43
C LEU A 50 -6.01 17.20 9.72
N LEU A 51 -4.95 17.21 8.90
CA LEU A 51 -3.89 18.23 9.00
C LEU A 51 -4.39 19.63 8.64
N GLN A 52 -5.49 19.75 7.87
CA GLN A 52 -6.09 21.04 7.52
C GLN A 52 -7.16 21.50 8.52
N THR A 53 -7.61 20.62 9.42
CA THR A 53 -8.55 20.99 10.48
C THR A 53 -7.83 21.50 11.72
N PRO A 54 -8.30 22.59 12.36
CA PRO A 54 -7.82 23.00 13.67
C PRO A 54 -7.90 21.82 14.66
N GLU A 55 -6.85 21.61 15.46
CA GLU A 55 -6.74 20.54 16.46
C GLU A 55 -6.70 19.10 15.89
N GLY A 56 -6.64 18.92 14.57
CA GLY A 56 -6.61 17.60 13.93
C GLY A 56 -5.25 16.88 13.92
N GLU A 57 -4.18 17.54 14.38
CA GLU A 57 -2.80 17.04 14.30
C GLU A 57 -2.60 15.72 15.06
N THR A 58 -3.18 15.58 16.24
CA THR A 58 -3.06 14.34 17.03
C THR A 58 -3.74 13.17 16.34
N ALA A 59 -4.93 13.39 15.76
CA ALA A 59 -5.65 12.36 15.01
C ALA A 59 -4.93 12.00 13.70
N ALA A 60 -4.37 13.00 13.01
CA ALA A 60 -3.56 12.80 11.82
C ALA A 60 -2.30 11.96 12.12
N ALA A 61 -1.59 12.26 13.21
CA ALA A 61 -0.41 11.52 13.65
C ALA A 61 -0.72 10.06 13.98
N TRP A 62 -1.85 9.81 14.66
CA TRP A 62 -2.31 8.46 14.95
C TRP A 62 -2.59 7.67 13.67
N LEU A 63 -3.36 8.23 12.74
CA LEU A 63 -3.66 7.59 11.46
C LEU A 63 -2.41 7.38 10.60
N ALA A 64 -1.46 8.32 10.63
CA ALA A 64 -0.18 8.17 9.96
C ALA A 64 0.62 6.99 10.55
N GLY A 65 0.65 6.85 11.88
CA GLY A 65 1.27 5.71 12.55
C GLY A 65 0.63 4.38 12.18
N VAL A 66 -0.71 4.30 12.16
CA VAL A 66 -1.45 3.10 11.72
C VAL A 66 -1.16 2.77 10.25
N SER A 67 -1.16 3.79 9.38
CA SER A 67 -0.85 3.62 7.95
C SER A 67 0.57 3.09 7.73
N LEU A 68 1.55 3.61 8.50
CA LEU A 68 2.93 3.13 8.45
C LEU A 68 3.04 1.68 8.91
N ALA A 69 2.39 1.33 10.03
CA ALA A 69 2.37 -0.04 10.54
C ALA A 69 1.76 -1.01 9.52
N LEU A 70 0.63 -0.64 8.89
CA LEU A 70 0.00 -1.43 7.83
C LEU A 70 0.92 -1.62 6.63
N ALA A 71 1.61 -0.57 6.18
CA ALA A 71 2.54 -0.66 5.07
C ALA A 71 3.71 -1.62 5.36
N VAL A 72 4.31 -1.51 6.55
CA VAL A 72 5.40 -2.40 7.00
C VAL A 72 4.93 -3.85 7.09
N VAL A 73 3.75 -4.09 7.67
CA VAL A 73 3.17 -5.45 7.77
C VAL A 73 2.89 -6.03 6.40
N ALA A 74 2.30 -5.25 5.49
CA ALA A 74 2.00 -5.70 4.13
C ALA A 74 3.27 -6.02 3.33
N LEU A 75 4.33 -5.20 3.49
CA LEU A 75 5.63 -5.45 2.88
C LEU A 75 6.29 -6.70 3.45
N ALA A 76 6.31 -6.86 4.77
CA ALA A 76 6.86 -8.05 5.42
C ALA A 76 6.10 -9.32 4.99
N ALA A 77 4.78 -9.27 4.92
CA ALA A 77 3.95 -10.37 4.44
C ALA A 77 4.26 -10.71 2.97
N SER A 78 4.44 -9.69 2.12
CA SER A 78 4.82 -9.86 0.71
C SER A 78 6.19 -10.52 0.54
N GLU A 79 7.18 -10.11 1.33
CA GLU A 79 8.50 -10.73 1.36
C GLU A 79 8.46 -12.19 1.83
N LEU A 80 7.70 -12.48 2.89
CA LEU A 80 7.54 -13.85 3.41
C LEU A 80 6.84 -14.75 2.39
N ALA A 81 5.79 -14.26 1.74
CA ALA A 81 5.09 -14.98 0.68
C ALA A 81 6.01 -15.24 -0.53
N ALA A 82 6.77 -14.22 -0.96
CA ALA A 82 7.73 -14.36 -2.05
C ALA A 82 8.83 -15.38 -1.74
N ARG A 83 9.34 -15.40 -0.49
CA ARG A 83 10.30 -16.41 -0.02
C ARG A 83 9.72 -17.82 -0.01
N ALA A 84 8.47 -17.98 0.45
CA ALA A 84 7.80 -19.27 0.46
C ALA A 84 7.59 -19.85 -0.95
N VAL A 85 7.26 -18.99 -1.93
CA VAL A 85 7.10 -19.41 -3.33
C VAL A 85 8.44 -19.79 -3.96
N ARG A 86 9.51 -19.02 -3.72
CA ARG A 86 10.86 -19.38 -4.17
C ARG A 86 11.32 -20.74 -3.62
N LYS A 87 11.00 -21.05 -2.35
CA LYS A 87 11.36 -22.33 -1.72
C LYS A 87 10.62 -23.53 -2.32
N ARG A 88 9.46 -23.35 -2.94
CA ARG A 88 8.69 -24.43 -3.61
C ARG A 88 9.09 -24.67 -5.06
N LEU A 89 9.87 -23.76 -5.66
CA LEU A 89 10.35 -23.85 -7.05
C LEU A 89 11.75 -24.45 -7.16
N HIS A 90 12.45 -24.62 -6.03
CA HIS A 90 13.64 -25.45 -5.89
C HIS A 90 13.25 -26.81 -5.29
#